data_AF-A0A353QTX3-F1
#
_entry.id   AF-A0A353QTX3-F1
#
_cell.length_a   1.000
_cell.length_b   1.000
_cell.length_c   1.000
_cell.angle_alpha   90.00
_cell.angle_beta   90.00
_cell.angle_gamma   90.00
#
_symmetry.space_group_name_H-M   'P 1'
#
loop_
_entity.id
_entity.type
_entity.pdbx_description
1 polymer ?
#
loop_
_entity_poly.entity_id
_entity_poly.type
_entity_poly.pdbx_seq_one_letter_code
_entity_poly.pdbx_strand_id
1 'polypeptide(L)'
;MRKLMLLLLEITIGILLFSLLLFVGINKFKEHIYTQPTYTVTFKDVDGLSVGSPVRLMGKQVGNIIKLELYESEIYVTFRIAEKNIVIPDESIASIQFTGLAGSRSLEIMPQKRKFSINKNIIYAQEPVRINSILQVQTTIFENVLEFCRGMLAFLSKNSIDSTKKNLKNTSEYMQETNQSLDETFKNIKNSSSDLSKNTKEIQQFM
;
A
#
# COMPACT_ATOMS: atom_id res chain seq x y z
N MET A 1 56.53 1.00 -57.22
CA MET A 1 55.61 2.17 -57.21
C MET A 1 54.19 1.81 -57.62
N ARG A 2 53.93 1.26 -58.82
CA ARG A 2 52.57 0.89 -59.27
C ARG A 2 51.78 -0.05 -58.34
N LYS A 3 52.40 -1.13 -57.83
CA LYS A 3 51.75 -2.06 -56.89
C LYS A 3 51.34 -1.42 -55.56
N LEU A 4 52.17 -0.52 -55.03
CA LEU A 4 51.87 0.21 -53.79
C LEU A 4 50.68 1.17 -54.00
N MET A 5 50.62 1.82 -55.16
CA MET A 5 49.54 2.74 -55.51
C MET A 5 48.18 2.01 -55.65
N LEU A 6 48.18 0.80 -56.20
CA LEU A 6 46.98 -0.05 -56.29
C LEU A 6 46.50 -0.51 -54.90
N LEU A 7 47.42 -0.89 -54.01
CA LEU A 7 47.10 -1.32 -52.65
C LEU A 7 46.49 -0.19 -51.81
N LEU A 8 47.00 1.04 -51.96
CA LEU A 8 46.43 2.22 -51.32
C LEU A 8 45.02 2.56 -51.85
N LEU A 9 44.79 2.36 -53.15
CA LEU A 9 43.47 2.55 -53.78
C LEU A 9 42.43 1.55 -53.22
N GLU A 10 42.79 0.27 -53.11
CA GLU A 10 41.90 -0.75 -52.57
C GLU A 10 41.54 -0.48 -51.09
N ILE A 11 42.51 -0.07 -50.27
CA ILE A 11 42.28 0.27 -48.86
C ILE A 11 41.35 1.48 -48.73
N THR A 12 41.56 2.53 -49.54
CA THR A 12 40.72 3.74 -49.49
C THR A 12 39.28 3.46 -49.92
N ILE A 13 39.08 2.64 -50.96
CA ILE A 13 37.75 2.19 -51.38
C ILE A 13 37.08 1.35 -50.27
N GLY A 14 37.82 0.45 -49.63
CA GLY A 14 37.33 -0.37 -48.52
C GLY A 14 36.86 0.47 -47.33
N ILE A 15 37.64 1.47 -46.93
CA ILE A 15 37.28 2.40 -45.84
C ILE A 15 36.03 3.20 -46.20
N LEU A 16 35.92 3.66 -47.45
CA LEU A 16 34.77 4.46 -47.90
C LEU A 16 33.48 3.62 -47.91
N LEU A 17 33.54 2.37 -48.39
CA LEU A 17 32.42 1.43 -48.33
C LEU A 17 32.01 1.11 -46.89
N PHE A 18 32.98 0.88 -46.00
CA PHE A 18 32.70 0.61 -44.59
C PHE A 18 32.07 1.81 -43.89
N SER A 19 32.57 3.03 -44.16
CA SER A 19 32.02 4.28 -43.65
C SER A 19 30.57 4.50 -44.14
N LEU A 20 30.30 4.23 -45.42
CA LEU A 20 28.95 4.31 -45.99
C LEU A 20 28.00 3.30 -45.33
N LEU A 21 28.45 2.08 -45.09
CA LEU A 21 27.66 1.03 -44.44
C LEU A 21 27.33 1.40 -43.00
N LEU A 22 28.29 1.93 -42.24
CA LEU A 22 28.06 2.47 -40.90
C LEU A 22 27.09 3.65 -40.91
N PHE A 23 27.25 4.58 -41.86
CA PHE A 23 26.36 5.74 -41.98
C PHE A 23 24.91 5.32 -42.23
N VAL A 24 24.68 4.39 -43.17
CA VAL A 24 23.35 3.83 -43.44
C VAL A 24 22.80 3.08 -42.23
N GLY A 25 23.63 2.26 -41.56
CA GLY A 25 23.25 1.51 -40.36
C GLY A 25 22.80 2.41 -39.21
N ILE A 26 23.58 3.46 -38.91
CA ILE A 26 23.25 4.44 -37.87
C ILE A 26 21.95 5.19 -38.21
N ASN A 27 21.77 5.59 -39.47
CA ASN A 27 20.56 6.31 -39.89
C ASN A 27 19.32 5.43 -39.81
N LYS A 28 19.40 4.16 -40.23
CA LYS A 28 18.29 3.20 -40.10
C LYS A 28 17.96 2.90 -38.64
N PHE A 29 18.99 2.79 -37.78
CA PHE A 29 18.80 2.59 -36.35
C PHE A 29 18.11 3.81 -35.71
N LYS A 30 18.53 5.03 -36.06
CA LYS A 30 17.86 6.27 -35.65
C LYS A 30 16.40 6.30 -36.12
N GLU A 31 16.13 6.02 -37.39
CA GLU A 31 14.78 6.00 -37.97
C GLU A 31 13.84 5.01 -37.24
N HIS A 32 14.35 3.83 -36.87
CA HIS A 32 13.59 2.85 -36.08
C HIS A 32 13.25 3.37 -34.66
N ILE A 33 14.19 4.08 -34.02
CA ILE A 33 14.05 4.68 -32.69
C ILE A 33 13.05 5.85 -32.68
N TYR A 34 13.01 6.68 -33.74
CA TYR A 34 12.17 7.88 -33.81
C TYR A 34 10.71 7.62 -34.23
N THR A 35 10.39 6.44 -34.78
CA THR A 35 9.01 6.11 -35.21
C THR A 35 8.16 5.40 -34.16
N GLN A 36 8.71 5.21 -32.95
CA GLN A 36 8.01 4.59 -31.84
C GLN A 36 7.29 5.65 -30.99
N PRO A 37 6.02 5.42 -30.59
CA PRO A 37 5.27 6.40 -29.84
C PRO A 37 5.89 6.61 -28.46
N THR A 38 6.04 7.89 -28.09
CA THR A 38 6.54 8.32 -26.79
C THR A 38 5.44 8.99 -26.00
N TYR A 39 5.44 8.74 -24.70
CA TYR A 39 4.48 9.28 -23.76
C TYR A 39 5.24 9.90 -22.59
N THR A 40 4.62 10.91 -21.97
CA THR A 40 5.16 11.55 -20.78
C THR A 40 4.10 11.51 -19.68
N VAL A 41 4.54 11.17 -18.48
CA VAL A 41 3.73 11.19 -17.26
C VAL A 41 4.53 11.84 -16.15
N THR A 42 3.85 12.54 -15.25
CA THR A 42 4.49 13.34 -14.22
C THR A 42 4.28 12.72 -12.85
N PHE A 43 5.36 12.54 -12.09
CA PHE A 43 5.35 12.01 -10.73
C PHE A 43 6.03 12.96 -9.76
N LYS A 44 5.67 12.93 -8.47
CA LYS A 44 6.44 13.63 -7.42
C LYS A 44 7.62 12.82 -6.94
N ASP A 45 7.50 11.49 -6.96
CA ASP A 45 8.55 10.57 -6.56
C ASP A 45 8.71 9.46 -7.60
N VAL A 46 9.95 9.19 -8.02
CA VAL A 46 10.30 8.12 -8.96
C VAL A 46 11.35 7.17 -8.39
N ASP A 47 11.50 7.13 -7.06
CA ASP A 47 12.47 6.29 -6.37
C ASP A 47 12.61 4.90 -7.01
N GLY A 48 13.84 4.48 -7.30
CA GLY A 48 14.21 3.22 -7.95
C GLY A 48 13.77 3.02 -9.42
N LEU A 49 13.14 4.00 -10.06
CA LEU A 49 12.96 4.04 -11.50
C LEU A 49 14.19 4.68 -12.17
N SER A 50 14.64 4.13 -13.30
CA SER A 50 15.80 4.64 -14.03
C SER A 50 15.57 4.65 -15.54
N VAL A 51 16.43 5.35 -16.28
CA VAL A 51 16.44 5.25 -17.75
C VAL A 51 16.75 3.81 -18.15
N GLY A 52 15.92 3.24 -19.01
CA GLY A 52 15.96 1.81 -19.36
C GLY A 52 15.05 0.92 -18.52
N SER A 53 14.47 1.42 -17.41
CA SER A 53 13.45 0.68 -16.66
C SER A 53 12.31 0.24 -17.60
N PRO A 54 11.78 -0.99 -17.42
CA PRO A 54 10.73 -1.49 -18.29
C PRO A 54 9.43 -0.72 -18.07
N VAL A 55 8.70 -0.50 -19.17
CA VAL A 55 7.30 -0.07 -19.15
C VAL A 55 6.43 -1.27 -19.47
N ARG A 56 5.42 -1.49 -18.63
CA ARG A 56 4.52 -2.61 -18.70
C ARG A 56 3.09 -2.13 -18.85
N LEU A 57 2.32 -2.82 -19.68
CA LEU A 57 0.89 -2.63 -19.85
C LEU A 57 0.21 -3.90 -19.35
N MET A 58 -0.56 -3.80 -18.27
CA MET A 58 -1.27 -4.93 -17.66
C MET A 58 -0.34 -6.15 -17.41
N GLY A 59 0.87 -5.90 -16.94
CA GLY A 59 1.88 -6.90 -16.62
C GLY A 59 2.76 -7.34 -17.81
N LYS A 60 2.41 -7.00 -19.06
CA LYS A 60 3.27 -7.30 -20.23
C LYS A 60 4.26 -6.16 -20.45
N GLN A 61 5.56 -6.44 -20.59
CA GLN A 61 6.53 -5.43 -21.00
C GLN A 61 6.26 -4.99 -22.44
N VAL A 62 6.10 -3.69 -22.64
CA VAL A 62 5.76 -3.06 -23.92
C VAL A 62 6.75 -1.96 -24.33
N GLY A 63 7.64 -1.56 -23.42
CA GLY A 63 8.52 -0.43 -23.66
C GLY A 63 9.57 -0.23 -22.57
N ASN A 64 10.18 0.95 -22.59
CA ASN A 64 11.18 1.35 -21.61
C ASN A 64 11.17 2.86 -21.37
N ILE A 65 11.61 3.27 -20.19
CA ILE A 65 11.88 4.67 -19.87
C ILE A 65 13.04 5.17 -20.75
N ILE A 66 12.89 6.34 -21.35
CA ILE A 66 13.91 6.96 -22.20
C ILE A 66 14.47 8.24 -21.59
N LYS A 67 13.73 8.90 -20.68
CA LYS A 67 14.15 10.15 -20.05
C LYS A 67 13.45 10.35 -18.70
N LEU A 68 14.19 10.90 -17.74
CA LEU A 68 13.70 11.38 -16.45
C LEU A 68 14.20 12.82 -16.29
N GLU A 69 13.30 13.78 -16.12
CA GLU A 69 13.66 15.19 -15.96
C GLU A 69 12.98 15.78 -14.73
N LEU A 70 13.77 16.36 -13.84
CA LEU A 70 13.25 17.13 -12.71
C LEU A 70 12.92 18.54 -13.21
N TYR A 71 11.68 18.97 -12.99
CA TYR A 71 11.24 20.34 -13.24
C TYR A 71 10.44 20.81 -12.02
N GLU A 72 10.90 21.88 -11.39
CA GLU A 72 10.37 22.39 -10.12
C GLU A 72 10.35 21.30 -9.03
N SER A 73 9.17 20.78 -8.68
CA SER A 73 8.95 19.76 -7.66
C SER A 73 8.36 18.47 -8.23
N GLU A 74 8.46 18.27 -9.55
CA GLU A 74 7.91 17.13 -10.25
C GLU A 74 8.92 16.53 -11.22
N ILE A 75 8.76 15.24 -11.50
CA ILE A 75 9.62 14.46 -12.37
C ILE A 75 8.82 14.03 -13.59
N TYR A 76 9.25 14.50 -14.74
CA TYR A 76 8.72 14.16 -16.05
C TYR A 76 9.35 12.85 -16.49
N VAL A 77 8.54 11.80 -16.52
CA VAL A 77 8.93 10.46 -16.93
C VAL A 77 8.51 10.27 -18.38
N THR A 78 9.49 10.33 -19.29
CA THR A 78 9.24 10.07 -20.71
C THR A 78 9.62 8.63 -21.03
N PHE A 79 8.69 7.91 -21.65
CA PHE A 79 8.85 6.51 -22.01
C PHE A 79 8.39 6.23 -23.42
N ARG A 80 8.89 5.13 -23.97
CA ARG A 80 8.66 4.73 -25.36
C ARG A 80 8.06 3.33 -25.40
N ILE A 81 7.10 3.13 -26.29
CA ILE A 81 6.52 1.80 -26.58
C ILE A 81 7.23 1.20 -27.80
N ALA A 82 7.77 0.00 -27.64
CA ALA A 82 8.56 -0.68 -28.67
C ALA A 82 7.70 -1.20 -29.83
N GLU A 83 6.49 -1.66 -29.51
CA GLU A 83 5.53 -2.23 -30.46
C GLU A 83 4.61 -1.14 -31.06
N LYS A 84 4.68 -0.92 -32.38
CA LYS A 84 3.89 0.14 -33.07
C LYS A 84 2.36 -0.06 -33.01
N ASN A 85 1.92 -1.30 -32.81
CA ASN A 85 0.51 -1.69 -32.71
C ASN A 85 -0.06 -1.55 -31.28
N ILE A 86 0.79 -1.24 -30.30
CA ILE A 86 0.34 -1.02 -28.92
C ILE A 86 0.13 0.47 -28.70
N VAL A 87 -1.12 0.84 -28.41
CA VAL A 87 -1.51 2.18 -28.02
C VAL A 87 -1.97 2.13 -26.57
N ILE A 88 -1.45 3.05 -25.75
CA ILE A 88 -1.94 3.21 -24.38
C ILE A 88 -3.35 3.81 -24.43
N PRO A 89 -4.35 3.17 -23.82
CA PRO A 89 -5.69 3.74 -23.73
C PRO A 89 -5.67 5.07 -22.97
N ASP A 90 -6.49 6.02 -23.41
CA ASP A 90 -6.73 7.27 -22.70
C ASP A 90 -7.13 7.01 -21.24
N GLU A 91 -6.76 7.91 -20.34
CA GLU A 91 -7.10 7.86 -18.91
C GLU A 91 -6.51 6.66 -18.16
N SER A 92 -5.51 5.99 -18.75
CA SER A 92 -4.75 4.95 -18.06
C SER A 92 -4.05 5.52 -16.82
N ILE A 93 -3.90 4.68 -15.80
CA ILE A 93 -3.15 4.99 -14.59
C ILE A 93 -1.74 4.42 -14.76
N ALA A 94 -0.73 5.29 -14.64
CA ALA A 94 0.65 4.90 -14.51
C ALA A 94 1.04 4.82 -13.03
N SER A 95 1.65 3.72 -12.64
CA SER A 95 2.15 3.50 -11.28
C SER A 95 3.57 2.97 -11.34
N ILE A 96 4.41 3.32 -10.37
CA ILE A 96 5.75 2.77 -10.27
C ILE A 96 5.70 1.56 -9.33
N GLN A 97 6.01 0.39 -9.86
CA GLN A 97 5.90 -0.88 -9.15
C GLN A 97 7.22 -1.64 -9.14
N PHE A 98 7.41 -2.52 -8.16
CA PHE A 98 8.57 -3.38 -8.08
C PHE A 98 8.56 -4.45 -9.18
N THR A 99 9.71 -4.63 -9.82
CA THR A 99 9.98 -5.71 -10.76
C THR A 99 10.95 -6.71 -10.15
N GLY A 100 10.43 -7.85 -9.68
CA GLY A 100 11.26 -8.91 -9.13
C GLY A 100 11.77 -8.60 -7.71
N LEU A 101 12.72 -9.41 -7.25
CA LEU A 101 13.13 -9.46 -5.84
C LEU A 101 14.25 -8.47 -5.48
N ALA A 102 15.00 -7.96 -6.46
CA ALA A 102 16.16 -7.09 -6.25
C ALA A 102 15.79 -5.60 -6.06
N GLY A 103 14.50 -5.27 -5.97
CA GLY A 103 14.06 -3.89 -5.76
C GLY A 103 14.11 -2.98 -6.99
N SER A 104 14.39 -3.52 -8.20
CA SER A 104 14.22 -2.75 -9.43
C SER A 104 12.76 -2.39 -9.63
N ARG A 105 12.47 -1.31 -10.37
CA ARG A 105 11.10 -0.84 -10.61
C ARG A 105 10.78 -0.68 -12.10
N SER A 106 9.50 -0.90 -12.42
CA SER A 106 8.88 -0.63 -13.71
C SER A 106 7.83 0.45 -13.60
N LEU A 107 7.56 1.09 -14.74
CA LEU A 107 6.33 1.84 -14.94
C LEU A 107 5.22 0.87 -15.37
N GLU A 108 4.19 0.73 -14.57
CA GLU A 108 3.03 -0.12 -14.83
C GLU A 108 1.85 0.73 -15.27
N ILE A 109 1.33 0.46 -16.45
CA ILE A 109 0.19 1.16 -17.05
C ILE A 109 -1.05 0.26 -16.95
N MET A 110 -2.10 0.77 -16.31
CA MET A 110 -3.38 0.10 -16.15
C MET A 110 -4.51 0.91 -16.79
N PRO A 111 -5.18 0.39 -17.83
CA PRO A 111 -6.35 1.04 -18.41
C PRO A 111 -7.51 1.12 -17.42
N GLN A 112 -8.23 2.24 -17.42
CA GLN A 112 -9.44 2.39 -16.61
C GLN A 112 -10.67 1.83 -17.31
N LYS A 113 -11.58 1.22 -16.53
CA LYS A 113 -12.82 0.61 -17.05
C LYS A 113 -13.89 1.64 -17.47
N ARG A 114 -13.80 2.90 -17.01
CA ARG A 114 -14.79 3.95 -17.29
C ARG A 114 -14.17 4.98 -18.22
N LYS A 115 -14.78 5.16 -19.41
CA LYS A 115 -14.44 6.23 -20.36
C LYS A 115 -15.17 7.49 -19.93
N PHE A 116 -14.48 8.43 -19.31
CA PHE A 116 -15.02 9.78 -19.14
C PHE A 116 -14.09 10.77 -19.82
N SER A 117 -13.79 10.51 -21.10
CA SER A 117 -12.82 11.28 -21.89
C SER A 117 -13.23 12.75 -22.03
N ILE A 118 -12.80 13.56 -21.06
CA ILE A 118 -12.86 15.03 -21.13
C ILE A 118 -11.61 15.55 -21.86
N ASN A 119 -10.48 14.82 -21.79
CA ASN A 119 -9.27 15.11 -22.54
C ASN A 119 -8.60 13.83 -23.03
N LYS A 120 -8.26 13.79 -24.33
CA LYS A 120 -7.52 12.68 -24.95
C LYS A 120 -6.03 12.80 -24.62
N ASN A 121 -5.33 11.67 -24.51
CA ASN A 121 -3.88 11.55 -24.24
C ASN A 121 -3.37 11.87 -22.83
N ILE A 122 -4.22 11.89 -21.79
CA ILE A 122 -3.75 12.05 -20.40
C ILE A 122 -3.55 10.67 -19.77
N ILE A 123 -2.37 10.47 -19.17
CA ILE A 123 -2.04 9.33 -18.31
C ILE A 123 -1.91 9.87 -16.88
N TYR A 124 -2.67 9.32 -15.94
CA TYR A 124 -2.66 9.75 -14.55
C TYR A 124 -1.58 9.02 -13.76
N ALA A 125 -0.78 9.76 -12.98
CA ALA A 125 0.20 9.15 -12.10
C ALA A 125 -0.42 8.72 -10.76
N GLN A 126 -0.04 7.53 -10.30
CA GLN A 126 -0.23 7.08 -8.93
C GLN A 126 1.13 7.05 -8.23
N GLU A 127 1.26 7.85 -7.17
CA GLU A 127 2.50 7.98 -6.43
C GLU A 127 2.95 6.65 -5.82
N PRO A 128 4.23 6.26 -5.96
CA PRO A 128 4.74 5.04 -5.37
C PRO A 128 4.83 5.11 -3.85
N VAL A 129 4.68 3.95 -3.21
CA VAL A 129 4.97 3.79 -1.77
C VAL A 129 6.46 3.47 -1.61
N ARG A 130 7.18 4.30 -0.83
CA ARG A 130 8.58 4.04 -0.49
C ARG A 130 8.70 2.92 0.54
N ILE A 131 9.72 2.06 0.38
CA ILE A 131 9.95 0.93 1.29
C ILE A 131 10.22 1.38 2.73
N ASN A 132 10.91 2.51 2.91
CA ASN A 132 11.18 3.08 4.23
C ASN A 132 9.89 3.46 4.98
N SER A 133 8.83 3.85 4.26
CA SER A 133 7.53 4.13 4.87
C SER A 133 6.91 2.86 5.45
N ILE A 134 7.11 1.71 4.81
CA ILE A 134 6.65 0.41 5.32
C ILE A 134 7.46 0.00 6.55
N LEU A 135 8.78 0.21 6.54
CA LEU A 135 9.64 -0.07 7.70
C LEU A 135 9.22 0.75 8.93
N GLN A 136 8.88 2.04 8.73
CA GLN A 136 8.38 2.89 9.81
C GLN A 136 7.03 2.39 10.36
N VAL A 137 6.11 1.98 9.48
CA VAL A 137 4.84 1.37 9.91
C VAL A 137 5.10 0.09 10.70
N GLN A 138 6.07 -0.73 10.28
CA GLN A 138 6.46 -1.94 10.97
C GLN A 138 7.01 -1.66 12.38
N THR A 139 7.86 -0.64 12.56
CA THR A 139 8.37 -0.27 13.89
C THR A 139 7.25 0.18 14.81
N THR A 140 6.31 0.98 14.32
CA THR A 140 5.13 1.38 15.10
C THR A 140 4.27 0.19 15.50
N ILE A 141 4.07 -0.78 14.60
CA ILE A 141 3.36 -2.02 14.93
C ILE A 141 4.08 -2.77 16.07
N PHE A 142 5.41 -2.90 15.99
CA PHE A 142 6.18 -3.56 17.04
C PHE A 142 6.11 -2.83 18.39
N GLU A 143 6.20 -1.50 18.40
CA GLU A 143 6.05 -0.69 19.60
C GLU A 143 4.68 -0.89 20.25
N ASN A 144 3.62 -0.83 19.45
CA ASN A 144 2.26 -1.06 19.91
C ASN A 144 2.08 -2.48 20.49
N VAL A 145 2.67 -3.50 19.84
CA VAL A 145 2.64 -4.88 20.34
C VAL A 145 3.41 -5.01 21.66
N LEU A 146 4.57 -4.36 21.79
CA LEU A 146 5.34 -4.37 23.03
C LEU A 146 4.61 -3.66 24.17
N GLU A 147 3.97 -2.52 23.88
CA GLU A 147 3.16 -1.78 24.84
C GLU A 147 1.96 -2.61 25.31
N PHE A 148 1.24 -3.24 24.37
CA PHE A 148 0.18 -4.19 24.68
C PHE A 148 0.67 -5.32 25.60
N CYS A 149 1.79 -5.96 25.25
CA CYS A 149 2.39 -7.03 26.07
C CYS A 149 2.76 -6.55 27.47
N ARG A 150 3.35 -5.35 27.61
CA ARG A 150 3.68 -4.76 28.91
C ARG A 150 2.41 -4.48 29.74
N GLY A 151 1.39 -3.90 29.12
CA GLY A 151 0.09 -3.68 29.76
C GLY A 151 -0.55 -4.99 30.24
N MET A 152 -0.50 -6.03 29.41
CA MET A 152 -1.00 -7.36 29.76
C MET A 152 -0.20 -8.01 30.89
N LEU A 153 1.13 -7.91 30.89
CA LEU A 153 1.98 -8.40 31.98
C LEU A 153 1.72 -7.65 33.29
N ALA A 154 1.46 -6.34 33.24
CA ALA A 154 1.09 -5.56 34.41
C ALA A 154 -0.29 -5.98 34.96
N PHE A 155 -1.27 -6.23 34.09
CA PHE A 155 -2.59 -6.74 34.46
C PHE A 155 -2.51 -8.15 35.05
N LEU A 156 -1.70 -9.04 34.48
CA LEU A 156 -1.46 -10.40 34.96
C LEU A 156 -0.43 -10.48 36.09
N SER A 157 0.12 -9.34 36.55
CA SER A 157 1.08 -9.34 37.63
C SER A 157 0.44 -9.87 38.92
N LYS A 158 1.24 -10.53 39.75
CA LYS A 158 0.77 -11.10 41.02
C LYS A 158 0.04 -10.08 41.88
N ASN A 159 0.51 -8.83 41.92
CA ASN A 159 -0.13 -7.75 42.69
C ASN A 159 -1.53 -7.39 42.14
N SER A 160 -1.69 -7.31 40.82
CA SER A 160 -2.98 -7.02 40.16
C SER A 160 -3.97 -8.19 40.34
N ILE A 161 -3.48 -9.43 40.24
CA ILE A 161 -4.29 -10.63 40.48
C ILE A 161 -4.70 -10.72 41.95
N ASP A 162 -3.78 -10.51 42.89
CA ASP A 162 -4.05 -10.59 44.33
C ASP A 162 -5.03 -9.51 44.78
N SER A 163 -4.89 -8.28 44.26
CA SER A 163 -5.84 -7.18 44.53
C SER A 163 -7.22 -7.47 43.91
N THR A 164 -7.28 -7.95 42.67
CA THR A 164 -8.55 -8.35 42.04
C THR A 164 -9.22 -9.48 42.82
N LYS A 165 -8.47 -10.51 43.21
CA LYS A 165 -8.96 -11.62 44.02
C LYS A 165 -9.45 -11.15 45.39
N LYS A 166 -8.73 -10.23 46.04
CA LYS A 166 -9.15 -9.63 47.31
C LYS A 166 -10.44 -8.82 47.15
N ASN A 167 -10.54 -8.00 46.11
CA ASN A 167 -11.75 -7.22 45.85
C ASN A 167 -12.95 -8.14 45.58
N LEU A 168 -12.78 -9.18 44.77
CA LEU A 168 -13.83 -10.18 44.53
C LEU A 168 -14.25 -10.91 45.81
N LYS A 169 -13.30 -11.26 46.69
CA LYS A 169 -13.59 -11.87 47.99
C LYS A 169 -14.42 -10.93 48.87
N ASN A 170 -14.00 -9.67 48.98
CA ASN A 170 -14.74 -8.66 49.76
C ASN A 170 -16.14 -8.42 49.18
N THR A 171 -16.28 -8.30 47.86
CA THR A 171 -17.58 -8.18 47.19
C THR A 171 -18.47 -9.39 47.45
N SER A 172 -17.91 -10.60 47.41
CA SER A 172 -18.64 -11.83 47.73
C SER A 172 -19.10 -11.86 49.18
N GLU A 173 -18.27 -11.41 50.12
CA GLU A 173 -18.63 -11.31 51.54
C GLU A 173 -19.77 -10.30 51.75
N TYR A 174 -19.68 -9.10 51.16
CA TYR A 174 -20.76 -8.12 51.22
C TYR A 174 -22.06 -8.62 50.57
N MET A 175 -21.98 -9.34 49.45
CA MET A 175 -23.16 -9.96 48.83
C MET A 175 -23.79 -11.02 49.74
N GLN A 176 -22.99 -11.81 50.45
CA GLN A 176 -23.49 -12.80 51.38
C GLN A 176 -24.20 -12.16 52.57
N GLU A 177 -23.59 -11.14 53.17
CA GLU A 177 -24.21 -10.36 54.26
C GLU A 177 -25.50 -9.69 53.79
N THR A 178 -25.50 -9.11 52.59
CA THR A 178 -26.69 -8.49 51.99
C THR A 178 -27.80 -9.53 51.78
N ASN A 179 -27.47 -10.71 51.26
CA ASN A 179 -28.45 -11.78 51.07
C ASN A 179 -29.07 -12.24 52.40
N GLN A 180 -28.27 -12.36 53.46
CA GLN A 180 -28.78 -12.70 54.79
C GLN A 180 -29.74 -11.62 55.34
N SER A 181 -29.36 -10.34 55.21
CA SER A 181 -30.23 -9.24 55.62
C SER A 181 -31.53 -9.16 54.81
N LEU A 182 -31.45 -9.47 53.51
CA LEU A 182 -32.63 -9.58 52.65
C LEU A 182 -33.55 -10.72 53.09
N ASP A 183 -33.00 -11.91 53.40
CA ASP A 183 -33.77 -13.05 53.90
C ASP A 183 -34.49 -12.71 55.21
N GLU A 184 -33.81 -12.04 56.15
CA GLU A 184 -34.41 -11.55 57.39
C GLU A 184 -35.51 -10.51 57.13
N THR A 185 -35.25 -9.57 56.22
CA THR A 185 -36.23 -8.55 55.82
C THR A 185 -37.48 -9.20 55.22
N PHE A 186 -37.32 -10.18 54.34
CA PHE A 186 -38.45 -10.94 53.77
C PHE A 186 -39.22 -11.71 54.83
N LYS A 187 -38.53 -12.32 55.81
CA LYS A 187 -39.18 -13.00 56.95
C LYS A 187 -40.01 -12.02 57.78
N ASN A 188 -39.46 -10.85 58.10
CA ASN A 188 -40.16 -9.80 58.83
C ASN A 188 -41.38 -9.28 58.05
N ILE A 189 -41.23 -9.02 56.75
CA ILE A 189 -42.35 -8.62 55.88
C ILE A 189 -43.44 -9.68 55.87
N LYS A 190 -43.09 -10.97 55.75
CA LYS A 190 -44.05 -12.08 55.77
C LYS A 190 -44.83 -12.14 57.09
N ASN A 191 -44.13 -12.01 58.22
CA ASN A 191 -44.75 -12.00 59.54
C ASN A 191 -45.71 -10.81 59.68
N SER A 192 -45.26 -9.59 59.39
CA SER A 192 -46.09 -8.38 59.42
C SER A 192 -47.31 -8.48 58.50
N SER A 193 -47.14 -9.02 57.29
CA SER A 193 -48.26 -9.27 56.36
C SER A 193 -49.28 -10.26 56.94
N SER A 194 -48.82 -11.32 57.62
CA SER A 194 -49.69 -12.29 58.27
C SER A 194 -50.48 -11.69 59.45
N ASP A 195 -49.85 -10.83 60.24
CA ASP A 195 -50.50 -10.14 61.36
C ASP A 195 -51.53 -9.13 60.86
N LEU A 196 -51.22 -8.41 59.78
CA LEU A 196 -52.18 -7.52 59.11
C LEU A 196 -53.42 -8.29 58.63
N SER A 197 -53.22 -9.48 58.05
CA SER A 197 -54.33 -10.32 57.60
C SER A 197 -55.20 -10.81 58.76
N LYS A 198 -54.60 -11.17 59.91
CA LYS A 198 -55.35 -11.56 61.11
C LYS A 198 -56.18 -10.40 61.65
N ASN A 199 -55.56 -9.25 61.88
CA ASN A 199 -56.24 -8.07 62.41
C ASN A 199 -57.39 -7.61 61.49
N THR A 200 -57.20 -7.69 60.18
CA THR A 200 -58.25 -7.36 59.20
C THR A 200 -59.44 -8.31 59.31
N LYS A 201 -59.20 -9.61 59.52
CA LYS A 201 -60.27 -10.60 59.76
C LYS A 201 -61.00 -10.39 61.08
N GLU A 202 -60.27 -10.01 62.14
CA GLU A 202 -60.87 -9.68 63.44
C GLU A 202 -61.78 -8.46 63.33
N ILE A 203 -61.34 -7.38 62.66
CA ILE A 203 -62.18 -6.18 62.43
C ILE A 203 -63.45 -6.53 61.64
N GLN A 204 -63.37 -7.42 60.65
CA GLN A 204 -64.54 -7.88 59.89
C GLN A 204 -65.56 -8.66 60.74
N GLN A 205 -65.17 -9.23 61.89
CA GLN A 205 -66.11 -9.92 62.78
C GLN A 205 -66.92 -8.96 63.66
N PHE A 206 -66.48 -7.71 63.80
CA PHE A 206 -67.17 -6.67 64.58
C PHE A 206 -68.04 -5.73 63.71
N MET A 207 -68.04 -5.91 62.39
CA MET A 207 -68.92 -5.22 61.42
C MET A 207 -70.06 -6.14 61.00
#